data_AF-A0A962IWM9-F1
#
_entry.id   AF-A0A962IWM9-F1
#
_cell.length_a   1.000
_cell.length_b   1.000
_cell.length_c   1.000
_cell.angle_alpha   90.00
_cell.angle_beta   90.00
_cell.angle_gamma   90.00
#
_symmetry.space_group_name_H-M   'P 1'
#
loop_
_entity.id
_entity.type
_entity.pdbx_description
1 polymer ?
#
loop_
_entity_poly.entity_id
_entity_poly.type
_entity_poly.pdbx_seq_one_letter_code
_entity_poly.pdbx_strand_id
1 'polypeptide(L)'
;MGSRITLKDLQAYEAKVSAGLVGQYKGAAIHTAGPLTAGPSLLLALEELATAGAGAEPDARYFEKIAEALHKSYRHRLQVLGEGQLTDSNTTHICVADSEGNVVSHTQTIMSAFGSRIMLPESGVLMNNGMMWFDPRPGGPNSVVGGRHPLCNMSPTLVVRDDSVTALGACGGRKIFPAVFQLISLLEDFGLSVDDAVHHPRIDVSGTEMVTIMDSMPEAVIAVLQDRFPETRVRVNGVSP
;
A
#
# COMPACT_ATOMS: atom_id res chain seq x y z
N MET A 1 10.08 14.69 27.92
CA MET A 1 9.30 13.94 26.93
C MET A 1 8.22 13.14 27.64
N GLY A 2 6.94 13.44 27.42
CA GLY A 2 5.80 12.82 28.10
C GLY A 2 5.39 11.44 27.55
N SER A 3 6.35 10.66 27.05
CA SER A 3 6.08 9.30 26.53
C SER A 3 5.58 8.40 27.66
N ARG A 4 4.60 7.53 27.34
CA ARG A 4 4.04 6.54 28.28
C ARG A 4 4.68 5.16 28.13
N ILE A 5 5.67 5.00 27.25
CA ILE A 5 6.38 3.73 27.05
C ILE A 5 7.16 3.39 28.32
N THR A 6 6.98 2.17 28.83
CA THR A 6 7.67 1.65 30.01
C THR A 6 8.63 0.51 29.62
N LEU A 7 9.58 0.18 30.51
CA LEU A 7 10.44 -0.98 30.34
C LEU A 7 9.62 -2.29 30.22
N LYS A 8 8.51 -2.38 30.95
CA LYS A 8 7.60 -3.52 30.90
C LYS A 8 7.01 -3.70 29.50
N ASP A 9 6.65 -2.62 28.81
CA ASP A 9 6.13 -2.68 27.44
C ASP A 9 7.18 -3.25 26.48
N LEU A 10 8.44 -2.86 26.64
CA LEU A 10 9.55 -3.36 25.81
C LEU A 10 9.87 -4.83 26.08
N GLN A 11 9.89 -5.23 27.36
CA GLN A 11 10.16 -6.62 27.75
C GLN A 11 9.04 -7.58 27.36
N ALA A 12 7.80 -7.09 27.29
CA ALA A 12 6.65 -7.89 26.90
C ALA A 12 6.43 -7.97 25.38
N TYR A 13 7.21 -7.23 24.58
CA TYR A 13 7.06 -7.23 23.13
C TYR A 13 7.74 -8.46 22.51
N GLU A 14 6.99 -9.17 21.66
CA GLU A 14 7.51 -10.24 20.83
C GLU A 14 7.01 -10.06 19.38
N ALA A 15 7.89 -10.32 18.42
CA ALA A 15 7.50 -10.42 17.02
C ALA A 15 6.61 -11.65 16.83
N LYS A 16 5.54 -11.51 16.06
CA LYS A 16 4.58 -12.58 15.81
C LYS A 16 4.72 -13.08 14.38
N VAL A 17 4.80 -14.41 14.24
CA VAL A 17 4.61 -15.08 12.95
C VAL A 17 3.13 -15.41 12.82
N SER A 18 2.51 -14.94 11.75
CA SER A 18 1.11 -15.19 11.44
C SER A 18 0.94 -15.55 9.99
N ALA A 19 -0.10 -16.33 9.68
CA ALA A 19 -0.50 -16.52 8.30
C ALA A 19 -0.83 -15.16 7.64
N GLY A 20 -0.38 -14.99 6.41
CA GLY A 20 -0.80 -13.89 5.56
C GLY A 20 -2.25 -14.07 5.10
N LEU A 21 -2.77 -13.05 4.43
CA LEU A 21 -4.01 -13.14 3.68
C LEU A 21 -3.70 -13.70 2.29
N VAL A 22 -4.64 -14.47 1.74
CA VAL A 22 -4.52 -15.04 0.40
C VAL A 22 -5.77 -14.68 -0.39
N GLY A 23 -5.58 -14.04 -1.55
CA GLY A 23 -6.62 -13.82 -2.55
C GLY A 23 -6.25 -14.47 -3.89
N GLN A 24 -7.13 -14.30 -4.86
CA GLN A 24 -6.93 -14.82 -6.22
C GLN A 24 -7.14 -13.69 -7.23
N TYR A 25 -6.25 -13.56 -8.21
CA TYR A 25 -6.39 -12.60 -9.30
C TYR A 25 -5.90 -13.21 -10.61
N LYS A 26 -6.79 -13.32 -11.61
CA LYS A 26 -6.49 -13.88 -12.94
C LYS A 26 -5.78 -15.25 -12.94
N GLY A 27 -6.01 -16.07 -11.91
CA GLY A 27 -5.38 -17.39 -11.76
C GLY A 27 -4.05 -17.39 -10.99
N ALA A 28 -3.57 -16.23 -10.56
CA ALA A 28 -2.47 -16.13 -9.60
C ALA A 28 -3.01 -16.05 -8.15
N ALA A 29 -2.29 -16.68 -7.23
CA ALA A 29 -2.52 -16.53 -5.80
C ALA A 29 -1.77 -15.29 -5.28
N ILE A 30 -2.49 -14.43 -4.56
CA ILE A 30 -1.98 -13.17 -4.04
C ILE A 30 -1.82 -13.28 -2.53
N HIS A 31 -0.59 -13.47 -2.06
CA HIS A 31 -0.26 -13.55 -0.64
C HIS A 31 0.14 -12.18 -0.12
N THR A 32 -0.56 -11.65 0.87
CA THR A 32 -0.29 -10.31 1.41
C THR A 32 -0.38 -10.27 2.94
N ALA A 33 0.01 -9.15 3.53
CA ALA A 33 0.08 -9.00 4.98
C ALA A 33 -1.31 -9.02 5.66
N GLY A 34 -1.29 -9.25 6.97
CA GLY A 34 -2.48 -9.51 7.80
C GLY A 34 -3.52 -8.37 7.88
N PRO A 35 -4.60 -8.56 8.67
CA PRO A 35 -5.80 -7.71 8.63
C PRO A 35 -5.60 -6.25 9.05
N LEU A 36 -4.57 -5.94 9.84
CA LEU A 36 -4.24 -4.55 10.26
C LEU A 36 -3.24 -3.86 9.32
N THR A 37 -3.24 -4.26 8.04
CA THR A 37 -2.37 -3.71 7.00
C THR A 37 -3.20 -3.19 5.82
N ALA A 38 -2.56 -2.90 4.68
CA ALA A 38 -3.29 -2.63 3.44
C ALA A 38 -3.66 -3.90 2.65
N GLY A 39 -3.28 -5.08 3.12
CA GLY A 39 -3.62 -6.37 2.50
C GLY A 39 -5.12 -6.56 2.19
N PRO A 40 -6.06 -6.34 3.13
CA PRO A 40 -7.48 -6.43 2.83
C PRO A 40 -7.95 -5.46 1.74
N SER A 41 -7.40 -4.25 1.73
CA SER A 41 -7.72 -3.22 0.72
C SER A 41 -7.15 -3.60 -0.66
N LEU A 42 -5.98 -4.23 -0.69
CA LEU A 42 -5.39 -4.78 -1.90
C LEU A 42 -6.28 -5.85 -2.52
N LEU A 43 -6.67 -6.85 -1.74
CA LEU A 43 -7.50 -7.95 -2.24
C LEU A 43 -8.86 -7.45 -2.74
N LEU A 44 -9.50 -6.53 -2.02
CA LEU A 44 -10.78 -5.94 -2.44
C LEU A 44 -10.67 -5.15 -3.77
N ALA A 45 -9.56 -4.43 -3.98
CA ALA A 45 -9.36 -3.69 -5.24
C ALA A 45 -9.11 -4.64 -6.43
N LEU A 46 -8.35 -5.72 -6.21
CA LEU A 46 -8.14 -6.77 -7.21
C LEU A 46 -9.45 -7.49 -7.55
N GLU A 47 -10.28 -7.81 -6.56
CA GLU A 47 -11.63 -8.37 -6.79
C GLU A 47 -12.50 -7.45 -7.64
N GLU A 48 -12.49 -6.13 -7.35
CA GLU A 48 -13.23 -5.16 -8.15
C GLU A 48 -12.74 -5.12 -9.60
N LEU A 49 -11.42 -4.99 -9.79
CA LEU A 49 -10.83 -4.90 -11.12
C LEU A 49 -11.05 -6.17 -11.94
N ALA A 50 -11.06 -7.34 -11.30
CA ALA A 50 -11.28 -8.63 -11.97
C ALA A 50 -12.61 -8.66 -12.74
N THR A 51 -13.62 -7.91 -12.30
CA THR A 51 -14.94 -7.81 -12.96
C THR A 51 -14.95 -6.93 -14.22
N ALA A 52 -13.96 -6.04 -14.37
CA ALA A 52 -13.95 -5.03 -15.44
C ALA A 52 -13.46 -5.57 -16.80
N GLY A 53 -12.64 -6.62 -16.77
CA GLY A 53 -11.91 -7.13 -17.94
C GLY A 53 -10.76 -6.21 -18.37
N ALA A 54 -9.72 -6.79 -18.97
CA ALA A 54 -8.60 -6.06 -19.54
C ALA A 54 -8.63 -6.13 -21.08
N GLY A 55 -8.21 -5.03 -21.73
CA GLY A 55 -7.96 -4.99 -23.17
C GLY A 55 -6.60 -5.60 -23.52
N ALA A 56 -6.10 -5.28 -24.73
CA ALA A 56 -4.77 -5.73 -25.14
C ALA A 56 -3.63 -4.92 -24.47
N GLU A 57 -3.90 -3.66 -24.13
CA GLU A 57 -2.92 -2.73 -23.55
C GLU A 57 -3.58 -1.87 -22.43
N PRO A 58 -2.79 -1.30 -21.50
CA PRO A 58 -3.29 -0.39 -20.47
C PRO A 58 -3.82 0.93 -21.06
N ASP A 59 -5.11 0.95 -21.41
CA ASP A 59 -5.76 2.09 -22.04
C ASP A 59 -6.52 3.00 -21.03
N ALA A 60 -7.19 4.02 -21.56
CA ALA A 60 -7.96 4.97 -20.74
C ALA A 60 -9.10 4.30 -19.96
N ARG A 61 -9.75 3.28 -20.54
CA ARG A 61 -10.82 2.53 -19.87
C ARG A 61 -10.24 1.72 -18.71
N TYR A 62 -9.08 1.10 -18.90
CA TYR A 62 -8.38 0.38 -17.84
C TYR A 62 -8.07 1.31 -16.67
N PHE A 63 -7.49 2.49 -16.91
CA PHE A 63 -7.18 3.45 -15.84
C PHE A 63 -8.41 4.04 -15.15
N GLU A 64 -9.54 4.21 -15.86
CA GLU A 64 -10.82 4.52 -15.23
C GLU A 64 -11.21 3.44 -14.21
N LYS A 65 -11.08 2.16 -14.58
CA LYS A 65 -11.42 1.02 -13.70
C LYS A 65 -10.46 0.88 -12.53
N ILE A 66 -9.17 1.20 -12.71
CA ILE A 66 -8.20 1.33 -11.62
C ILE A 66 -8.67 2.39 -10.62
N ALA A 67 -9.03 3.58 -11.09
CA ALA A 67 -9.50 4.66 -10.21
C ALA A 67 -10.78 4.28 -9.46
N GLU A 68 -11.77 3.70 -10.14
CA GLU A 68 -13.01 3.22 -9.51
C GLU A 68 -12.75 2.16 -8.43
N ALA A 69 -11.88 1.18 -8.72
CA ALA A 69 -11.50 0.14 -7.78
C ALA A 69 -10.79 0.69 -6.54
N LEU A 70 -9.87 1.64 -6.73
CA LEU A 70 -9.17 2.30 -5.64
C LEU A 70 -10.13 3.12 -4.78
N HIS A 71 -11.02 3.92 -5.38
CA HIS A 71 -12.04 4.67 -4.63
C HIS A 71 -12.92 3.73 -3.80
N LYS A 72 -13.42 2.66 -4.40
CA LYS A 72 -14.28 1.69 -3.71
C LYS A 72 -13.55 1.03 -2.54
N SER A 73 -12.33 0.56 -2.77
CA SER A 73 -11.51 -0.07 -1.74
C SER A 73 -11.15 0.88 -0.61
N TYR A 74 -10.80 2.14 -0.91
CA TYR A 74 -10.54 3.14 0.11
C TYR A 74 -11.77 3.53 0.91
N ARG A 75 -12.93 3.75 0.28
CA ARG A 75 -14.17 4.01 1.00
C ARG A 75 -14.47 2.89 1.99
N HIS A 76 -14.32 1.64 1.57
CA HIS A 76 -14.49 0.49 2.45
C HIS A 76 -13.46 0.49 3.60
N ARG A 77 -12.16 0.68 3.29
CA ARG A 77 -11.08 0.75 4.28
C ARG A 77 -11.36 1.78 5.36
N LEU A 78 -11.72 3.01 4.96
CA LEU A 78 -11.97 4.11 5.88
C LEU A 78 -13.21 3.89 6.75
N GLN A 79 -14.25 3.27 6.20
CA GLN A 79 -15.49 2.96 6.94
C GLN A 79 -15.31 1.81 7.93
N VAL A 80 -14.60 0.74 7.55
CA VAL A 80 -14.55 -0.51 8.32
C VAL A 80 -13.31 -0.61 9.21
N LEU A 81 -12.16 -0.17 8.70
CA LEU A 81 -10.88 -0.27 9.42
C LEU A 81 -10.48 1.04 10.09
N GLY A 82 -10.97 2.19 9.60
CA GLY A 82 -10.62 3.52 10.10
C GLY A 82 -9.32 4.06 9.52
N GLU A 83 -8.84 5.20 10.04
CA GLU A 83 -7.59 5.82 9.59
C GLU A 83 -6.93 6.67 10.67
N GLY A 84 -5.60 6.78 10.60
CA GLY A 84 -4.86 7.84 11.27
C GLY A 84 -4.67 9.06 10.36
N GLN A 85 -4.02 10.09 10.88
CA GLN A 85 -3.83 11.35 10.17
C GLN A 85 -2.97 11.19 8.91
N LEU A 86 -3.35 11.87 7.83
CA LEU A 86 -2.53 12.01 6.62
C LEU A 86 -1.24 12.77 6.95
N THR A 87 -0.11 12.13 6.71
CA THR A 87 1.23 12.69 6.97
C THR A 87 2.22 12.24 5.93
N ASP A 88 3.30 13.01 5.78
CA ASP A 88 4.46 12.55 5.03
C ASP A 88 5.04 11.30 5.69
N SER A 89 5.27 10.30 4.86
CA SER A 89 5.75 8.99 5.28
C SER A 89 7.00 8.62 4.52
N ASN A 90 7.88 7.91 5.21
CA ASN A 90 9.12 7.38 4.69
C ASN A 90 9.15 5.88 5.04
N THR A 91 9.30 5.06 4.04
CA THR A 91 9.18 3.61 4.15
C THR A 91 10.23 3.00 3.24
N THR A 92 10.82 1.90 3.67
CA THR A 92 11.75 1.13 2.86
C THR A 92 11.11 -0.21 2.56
N HIS A 93 11.15 -0.59 1.28
CA HIS A 93 10.75 -1.90 0.83
C HIS A 93 11.96 -2.60 0.21
N ILE A 94 12.14 -3.88 0.52
CA ILE A 94 13.17 -4.74 -0.07
C ILE A 94 12.54 -6.07 -0.49
N CYS A 95 12.97 -6.55 -1.65
CA CYS A 95 12.68 -7.90 -2.13
C CYS A 95 13.98 -8.70 -2.19
N VAL A 96 13.95 -9.96 -1.79
CA VAL A 96 15.09 -10.88 -1.88
C VAL A 96 14.60 -12.20 -2.47
N ALA A 97 15.38 -12.76 -3.38
CA ALA A 97 15.24 -14.13 -3.85
C ALA A 97 16.63 -14.78 -3.85
N ASP A 98 16.71 -16.07 -3.52
CA ASP A 98 17.96 -16.83 -3.52
C ASP A 98 17.92 -18.09 -4.40
N SER A 99 19.06 -18.77 -4.52
CA SER A 99 19.23 -19.96 -5.35
C SER A 99 18.54 -21.21 -4.80
N GLU A 100 18.09 -21.18 -3.54
CA GLU A 100 17.35 -22.28 -2.92
C GLU A 100 15.83 -22.13 -3.12
N GLY A 101 15.40 -21.03 -3.76
CA GLY A 101 14.00 -20.74 -4.02
C GLY A 101 13.32 -19.98 -2.88
N ASN A 102 14.06 -19.46 -1.89
CA ASN A 102 13.48 -18.60 -0.88
C ASN A 102 13.17 -17.24 -1.48
N VAL A 103 11.97 -16.72 -1.21
CA VAL A 103 11.53 -15.40 -1.66
C VAL A 103 10.96 -14.61 -0.50
N VAL A 104 11.43 -13.37 -0.32
CA VAL A 104 11.05 -12.47 0.77
C VAL A 104 10.62 -11.12 0.20
N SER A 105 9.42 -10.69 0.60
CA SER A 105 8.93 -9.32 0.44
C SER A 105 8.86 -8.65 1.80
N HIS A 106 9.65 -7.60 2.04
CA HIS A 106 9.79 -6.98 3.35
C HIS A 106 9.62 -5.46 3.30
N THR A 107 8.63 -4.96 4.05
CA THR A 107 8.36 -3.53 4.21
C THR A 107 8.58 -3.12 5.65
N GLN A 108 9.44 -2.12 5.88
CA GLN A 108 9.70 -1.56 7.19
C GLN A 108 9.61 -0.02 7.18
N THR A 109 9.26 0.56 8.31
CA THR A 109 9.10 2.01 8.44
C THR A 109 9.18 2.48 9.89
N ILE A 110 9.68 3.71 10.06
CA ILE A 110 9.56 4.49 11.30
C ILE A 110 8.44 5.55 11.19
N MET A 111 7.55 5.38 10.23
CA MET A 111 6.54 6.30 9.72
C MET A 111 7.12 7.53 9.02
N SER A 112 7.22 8.69 9.65
CA SER A 112 7.66 9.91 8.96
C SER A 112 9.18 9.88 8.72
N ALA A 113 9.68 10.78 7.87
CA ALA A 113 11.13 10.96 7.75
C ALA A 113 11.72 11.32 9.12
N PHE A 114 12.72 10.54 9.55
CA PHE A 114 13.30 10.58 10.90
C PHE A 114 12.33 10.24 12.06
N GLY A 115 11.18 9.62 11.76
CA GLY A 115 10.19 9.18 12.74
C GLY A 115 9.70 10.32 13.63
N SER A 116 9.76 10.10 14.95
CA SER A 116 9.43 11.11 15.97
C SER A 116 10.48 12.20 16.14
N ARG A 117 11.61 12.13 15.41
CA ARG A 117 12.80 12.99 15.55
C ARG A 117 13.44 12.92 16.94
N ILE A 118 13.15 11.83 17.66
CA ILE A 118 13.72 11.53 18.97
C ILE A 118 14.72 10.39 18.79
N MET A 119 15.99 10.68 19.02
CA MET A 119 17.06 9.69 19.10
C MET A 119 17.34 9.38 20.57
N LEU A 120 17.43 8.10 20.91
CA LEU A 120 17.83 7.68 22.25
C LEU A 120 19.32 8.03 22.45
N PRO A 121 19.68 8.80 23.51
CA PRO A 121 20.98 9.46 23.60
C PRO A 121 22.17 8.49 23.71
N GLU A 122 21.96 7.32 24.32
CA GLU A 122 23.03 6.34 24.53
C GLU A 122 23.14 5.32 23.39
N SER A 123 22.00 4.85 22.86
CA SER A 123 21.99 3.80 21.84
C SER A 123 21.98 4.32 20.40
N GLY A 124 21.70 5.62 20.19
CA GLY A 124 21.55 6.20 18.86
C GLY A 124 20.31 5.73 18.08
N VAL A 125 19.42 4.96 18.72
CA VAL A 125 18.21 4.44 18.08
C VAL A 125 17.23 5.57 17.84
N LEU A 126 16.80 5.75 16.59
CA LEU A 126 15.80 6.71 16.20
C LEU A 126 14.39 6.14 16.39
N MET A 127 13.56 6.83 17.17
CA MET A 127 12.23 6.36 17.54
C MET A 127 11.20 6.69 16.45
N ASN A 128 10.34 5.74 16.12
CA ASN A 128 9.22 5.93 15.20
C ASN A 128 8.14 6.87 15.78
N ASN A 129 7.28 7.42 14.91
CA ASN A 129 6.05 8.12 15.30
C ASN A 129 4.78 7.30 14.97
N GLY A 130 4.86 5.96 15.06
CA GLY A 130 3.83 4.99 14.68
C GLY A 130 2.44 5.23 15.28
N MET A 131 2.36 5.91 16.43
CA MET A 131 1.10 6.25 17.08
C MET A 131 0.17 7.12 16.21
N MET A 132 0.69 7.85 15.21
CA MET A 132 -0.15 8.66 14.31
C MET A 132 -0.97 7.83 13.32
N TRP A 133 -0.72 6.51 13.23
CA TRP A 133 -1.59 5.62 12.46
C TRP A 133 -2.94 5.39 13.14
N PHE A 134 -3.06 5.60 14.45
CA PHE A 134 -4.36 5.56 15.12
C PHE A 134 -5.20 6.80 14.82
N ASP A 135 -6.52 6.62 14.85
CA ASP A 135 -7.48 7.71 14.96
C ASP A 135 -7.45 8.26 16.41
N PRO A 136 -7.19 9.56 16.61
CA PRO A 136 -7.24 10.15 17.94
C PRO A 136 -8.65 10.21 18.54
N ARG A 137 -9.71 10.08 17.71
CA ARG A 137 -11.10 10.08 18.18
C ARG A 137 -11.44 8.74 18.81
N PRO A 138 -12.05 8.70 20.01
CA PRO A 138 -12.40 7.46 20.69
C PRO A 138 -13.61 6.75 20.04
N GLY A 139 -13.72 5.44 20.24
CA GLY A 139 -14.89 4.63 19.89
C GLY A 139 -14.92 4.04 18.47
N GLY A 140 -13.94 4.38 17.63
CA GLY A 140 -13.79 3.84 16.29
C GLY A 140 -12.94 2.56 16.21
N PRO A 141 -12.91 1.91 15.03
CA PRO A 141 -12.18 0.65 14.81
C PRO A 141 -10.66 0.80 15.02
N ASN A 142 -10.10 1.96 14.69
CA ASN A 142 -8.67 2.27 14.80
C ASN A 142 -8.40 3.37 15.84
N SER A 143 -9.23 3.50 16.87
CA SER A 143 -8.97 4.42 17.98
C SER A 143 -7.78 3.98 18.83
N VAL A 144 -7.13 4.94 19.48
CA VAL A 144 -6.05 4.68 20.45
C VAL A 144 -6.59 3.88 21.64
N VAL A 145 -6.11 2.65 21.78
CA VAL A 145 -6.39 1.76 22.92
C VAL A 145 -5.10 1.07 23.34
N GLY A 146 -4.84 1.04 24.66
CA GLY A 146 -3.65 0.39 25.21
C GLY A 146 -3.52 -1.07 24.77
N GLY A 147 -2.31 -1.46 24.34
CA GLY A 147 -2.02 -2.83 23.90
C GLY A 147 -2.52 -3.20 22.50
N ARG A 148 -3.15 -2.29 21.75
CA ARG A 148 -3.51 -2.52 20.34
C ARG A 148 -2.40 -2.13 19.38
N HIS A 149 -2.43 -2.74 18.20
CA HIS A 149 -1.62 -2.32 17.05
C HIS A 149 -2.46 -1.44 16.12
N PRO A 150 -1.87 -0.39 15.52
CA PRO A 150 -2.60 0.47 14.61
C PRO A 150 -2.77 -0.16 13.23
N LEU A 151 -3.76 0.32 12.48
CA LEU A 151 -3.88 0.06 11.05
C LEU A 151 -2.72 0.72 10.30
N CYS A 152 -1.92 -0.07 9.59
CA CYS A 152 -0.83 0.44 8.75
C CYS A 152 -1.14 0.34 7.25
N ASN A 153 -0.40 1.07 6.42
CA ASN A 153 -0.58 1.09 4.96
C ASN A 153 0.35 0.13 4.20
N MET A 154 1.16 -0.65 4.92
CA MET A 154 2.11 -1.57 4.31
C MET A 154 1.37 -2.70 3.58
N SER A 155 1.91 -3.14 2.44
CA SER A 155 1.37 -4.24 1.65
C SER A 155 2.47 -5.08 1.00
N PRO A 156 3.45 -5.63 1.77
CA PRO A 156 4.39 -6.59 1.22
C PRO A 156 3.59 -7.78 0.67
N THR A 157 3.85 -8.14 -0.58
CA THR A 157 3.01 -9.08 -1.33
C THR A 157 3.87 -10.05 -2.12
N LEU A 158 3.46 -11.32 -2.15
CA LEU A 158 3.98 -12.33 -3.06
C LEU A 158 2.87 -12.71 -4.04
N VAL A 159 3.17 -12.68 -5.33
CA VAL A 159 2.29 -13.19 -6.39
C VAL A 159 2.82 -14.55 -6.79
N VAL A 160 1.99 -15.59 -6.66
CA VAL A 160 2.35 -16.97 -6.99
C VAL A 160 1.50 -17.41 -8.17
N ARG A 161 2.16 -17.76 -9.27
CA ARG A 161 1.52 -18.28 -10.48
C ARG A 161 2.31 -19.48 -10.96
N ASP A 162 1.65 -20.63 -11.02
CA ASP A 162 2.28 -21.91 -11.35
C ASP A 162 3.52 -22.12 -10.46
N ASP A 163 4.71 -22.29 -11.07
CA ASP A 163 5.98 -22.46 -10.35
C ASP A 163 6.76 -21.13 -10.14
N SER A 164 6.16 -19.99 -10.47
CA SER A 164 6.78 -18.66 -10.36
C SER A 164 6.29 -17.90 -9.12
N VAL A 165 7.21 -17.20 -8.45
CA VAL A 165 6.93 -16.32 -7.31
C VAL A 165 7.54 -14.95 -7.55
N THR A 166 6.70 -13.92 -7.55
CA THR A 166 7.13 -12.51 -7.69
C THR A 166 6.92 -11.78 -6.37
N ALA A 167 8.01 -11.24 -5.79
CA ALA A 167 7.95 -10.39 -4.61
C ALA A 167 7.72 -8.92 -4.99
N LEU A 168 6.66 -8.33 -4.45
CA LEU A 168 6.25 -6.96 -4.71
C LEU A 168 6.04 -6.18 -3.41
N GLY A 169 6.21 -4.88 -3.51
CA GLY A 169 5.89 -3.92 -2.47
C GLY A 169 6.27 -2.52 -2.90
N ALA A 170 5.96 -1.55 -2.04
CA ALA A 170 6.17 -0.14 -2.32
C ALA A 170 6.43 0.63 -1.01
N CYS A 171 6.83 1.89 -1.15
CA CYS A 171 6.93 2.88 -0.08
C CYS A 171 5.91 4.02 -0.31
N GLY A 172 5.92 5.08 0.50
CA GLY A 172 5.04 6.24 0.29
C GLY A 172 3.70 6.21 1.02
N GLY A 173 3.57 5.45 2.11
CA GLY A 173 2.42 5.51 3.01
C GLY A 173 1.14 4.99 2.37
N ARG A 174 0.11 5.83 2.25
CA ARG A 174 -1.15 5.42 1.60
C ARG A 174 -0.95 5.00 0.14
N LYS A 175 0.11 5.46 -0.50
CA LYS A 175 0.41 5.14 -1.91
C LYS A 175 0.95 3.74 -2.11
N ILE A 176 1.34 3.05 -1.03
CA ILE A 176 1.87 1.69 -1.07
C ILE A 176 0.87 0.73 -1.71
N PHE A 177 -0.36 0.67 -1.20
CA PHE A 177 -1.36 -0.26 -1.73
C PHE A 177 -1.76 0.06 -3.18
N PRO A 178 -2.07 1.32 -3.56
CA PRO A 178 -2.36 1.65 -4.94
C PRO A 178 -1.24 1.30 -5.92
N ALA A 179 0.02 1.48 -5.52
CA ALA A 179 1.17 1.09 -6.33
C ALA A 179 1.25 -0.43 -6.48
N VAL A 180 1.18 -1.19 -5.38
CA VAL A 180 1.21 -2.67 -5.42
C VAL A 180 0.04 -3.24 -6.21
N PHE A 181 -1.15 -2.67 -6.06
CA PHE A 181 -2.34 -3.02 -6.83
C PHE A 181 -2.09 -2.87 -8.34
N GLN A 182 -1.62 -1.71 -8.79
CA GLN A 182 -1.33 -1.46 -10.20
C GLN A 182 -0.20 -2.35 -10.73
N LEU A 183 0.83 -2.64 -9.92
CA LEU A 183 1.89 -3.58 -10.32
C LEU A 183 1.31 -4.97 -10.58
N ILE A 184 0.49 -5.50 -9.65
CA ILE A 184 -0.13 -6.80 -9.82
C ILE A 184 -1.03 -6.81 -11.07
N SER A 185 -1.88 -5.81 -11.25
CA SER A 185 -2.76 -5.78 -12.41
C SER A 185 -1.98 -5.66 -13.72
N LEU A 186 -0.90 -4.87 -13.79
CA LEU A 186 -0.06 -4.77 -14.98
C LEU A 186 0.62 -6.09 -15.35
N LEU A 187 1.14 -6.82 -14.36
CA LEU A 187 1.75 -8.13 -14.55
C LEU A 187 0.70 -9.17 -15.00
N GLU A 188 -0.43 -9.22 -14.31
CA GLU A 188 -1.40 -10.31 -14.46
C GLU A 188 -2.44 -10.10 -15.57
N ASP A 189 -2.76 -8.84 -15.93
CA ASP A 189 -3.71 -8.53 -17.00
C ASP A 189 -3.03 -8.39 -18.37
N PHE A 190 -1.80 -7.87 -18.41
CA PHE A 190 -1.10 -7.54 -19.66
C PHE A 190 0.19 -8.33 -19.87
N GLY A 191 0.59 -9.17 -18.90
CA GLY A 191 1.81 -9.98 -19.01
C GLY A 191 3.08 -9.14 -19.08
N LEU A 192 3.06 -7.91 -18.55
CA LEU A 192 4.25 -7.06 -18.54
C LEU A 192 5.36 -7.71 -17.72
N SER A 193 6.61 -7.42 -18.07
CA SER A 193 7.74 -7.76 -17.20
C SER A 193 7.70 -6.91 -15.92
N VAL A 194 8.40 -7.34 -14.86
CA VAL A 194 8.53 -6.52 -13.64
C VAL A 194 9.16 -5.16 -13.96
N ASP A 195 10.15 -5.11 -14.86
CA ASP A 195 10.82 -3.87 -15.25
C ASP A 195 9.86 -2.91 -15.96
N ASP A 196 9.07 -3.42 -16.91
CA ASP A 196 8.07 -2.60 -17.61
C ASP A 196 6.98 -2.12 -16.65
N ALA A 197 6.50 -2.99 -15.75
CA ALA A 197 5.45 -2.65 -14.80
C ALA A 197 5.90 -1.58 -13.79
N VAL A 198 7.15 -1.62 -13.30
CA VAL A 198 7.63 -0.61 -12.35
C VAL A 198 7.84 0.76 -13.00
N HIS A 199 8.22 0.79 -14.28
CA HIS A 199 8.40 2.02 -15.06
C HIS A 199 7.11 2.54 -15.69
N HIS A 200 6.04 1.74 -15.72
CA HIS A 200 4.74 2.19 -16.24
C HIS A 200 4.19 3.36 -15.40
N PRO A 201 3.65 4.42 -16.03
CA PRO A 201 2.99 5.51 -15.32
C PRO A 201 1.81 4.99 -14.48
N ARG A 202 1.62 5.60 -13.31
CA ARG A 202 0.60 5.22 -12.32
C ARG A 202 -0.35 6.36 -12.00
N ILE A 203 -1.48 6.00 -11.42
CA ILE A 203 -2.38 6.93 -10.72
C ILE A 203 -2.41 6.65 -9.22
N ASP A 204 -2.83 7.63 -8.42
CA ASP A 204 -3.02 7.48 -6.99
C ASP A 204 -4.36 8.06 -6.54
N VAL A 205 -5.05 7.31 -5.70
CA VAL A 205 -6.35 7.66 -5.10
C VAL A 205 -6.28 7.36 -3.60
N SER A 206 -5.30 7.93 -2.90
CA SER A 206 -4.93 7.62 -1.50
C SER A 206 -5.96 8.04 -0.43
N GLY A 207 -7.21 7.60 -0.56
CA GLY A 207 -8.28 7.82 0.42
C GLY A 207 -8.92 9.20 0.36
N THR A 208 -8.82 9.88 -0.78
CA THR A 208 -9.49 11.15 -1.08
C THR A 208 -10.29 11.02 -2.38
N GLU A 209 -11.15 12.01 -2.68
CA GLU A 209 -11.79 12.09 -4.00
C GLU A 209 -10.81 12.48 -5.11
N MET A 210 -9.65 13.06 -4.76
CA MET A 210 -8.58 13.43 -5.68
C MET A 210 -7.90 12.21 -6.34
N VAL A 211 -7.91 12.16 -7.67
CA VAL A 211 -7.05 11.30 -8.49
C VAL A 211 -5.79 12.05 -8.87
N THR A 212 -4.64 11.57 -8.39
CA THR A 212 -3.32 12.09 -8.79
C THR A 212 -2.78 11.27 -9.95
N ILE A 213 -2.42 11.93 -11.04
CA ILE A 213 -1.98 11.31 -12.30
C ILE A 213 -0.52 11.70 -12.56
N MET A 214 0.31 10.73 -12.93
CA MET A 214 1.67 11.01 -13.39
C MET A 214 1.62 11.76 -14.73
N ASP A 215 2.47 12.76 -14.90
CA ASP A 215 2.56 13.56 -16.14
C ASP A 215 3.04 12.76 -17.36
N SER A 216 3.76 11.66 -17.14
CA SER A 216 4.14 10.70 -18.17
C SER A 216 3.01 9.78 -18.64
N MET A 217 1.81 9.90 -18.06
CA MET A 217 0.64 9.16 -18.50
C MET A 217 0.20 9.63 -19.91
N PRO A 218 -0.25 8.74 -20.82
CA PRO A 218 -0.71 9.16 -22.14
C PRO A 218 -1.83 10.20 -22.06
N GLU A 219 -1.80 11.21 -22.94
CA GLU A 219 -2.77 12.32 -22.94
C GLU A 219 -4.23 11.84 -23.02
N ALA A 220 -4.49 10.79 -23.80
CA ALA A 220 -5.82 10.19 -23.90
C ALA A 220 -6.33 9.64 -22.55
N VAL A 221 -5.44 9.05 -21.75
CA VAL A 221 -5.77 8.57 -20.40
C VAL A 221 -6.02 9.74 -19.46
N ILE A 222 -5.14 10.76 -19.48
CA ILE A 222 -5.31 11.97 -18.67
C ILE A 222 -6.66 12.62 -18.94
N ALA A 223 -7.00 12.83 -20.23
CA ALA A 223 -8.25 13.46 -20.63
C ALA A 223 -9.48 12.71 -20.11
N VAL A 224 -9.51 11.38 -20.24
CA VAL A 224 -10.62 10.56 -19.73
C VAL A 224 -10.72 10.62 -18.21
N LEU A 225 -9.60 10.56 -17.49
CA LEU A 225 -9.63 10.68 -16.03
C LEU A 225 -10.11 12.06 -15.57
N GLN A 226 -9.71 13.13 -16.26
CA GLN A 226 -10.16 14.50 -15.96
C GLN A 226 -11.64 14.73 -16.27
N ASP A 227 -12.17 14.10 -17.31
CA ASP A 227 -13.60 14.14 -17.64
C ASP A 227 -14.43 13.35 -16.63
N ARG A 228 -13.94 12.17 -16.24
CA ARG A 228 -14.67 11.22 -15.40
C ARG A 228 -14.65 11.57 -13.92
N PHE A 229 -13.54 12.09 -13.40
CA PHE A 229 -13.35 12.36 -11.99
C PHE A 229 -13.27 13.87 -11.73
N PRO A 230 -14.11 14.43 -10.84
CA PRO A 230 -14.20 15.88 -10.65
C PRO A 230 -12.95 16.48 -9.99
N GLU A 231 -12.25 15.69 -9.18
CA GLU A 231 -11.02 16.09 -8.49
C GLU A 231 -9.83 15.35 -9.11
N THR A 232 -9.10 16.02 -9.99
CA THR A 232 -7.89 15.48 -10.60
C THR A 232 -6.73 16.44 -10.50
N ARG A 233 -5.51 15.90 -10.48
CA ARG A 233 -4.28 16.69 -10.63
C ARG A 233 -3.22 15.89 -11.35
N VAL A 234 -2.53 16.53 -12.27
CA VAL A 234 -1.33 15.99 -12.92
C VAL A 234 -0.10 16.49 -12.17
N ARG A 235 0.86 15.61 -11.90
CA ARG A 235 2.12 15.99 -11.24
C ARG A 235 3.32 15.39 -11.95
N VAL A 236 4.33 16.23 -12.14
CA VAL A 236 5.69 15.80 -12.52
C VAL A 236 6.19 14.86 -11.45
N ASN A 237 6.48 13.62 -11.87
CA ASN A 237 7.00 12.49 -11.10
C ASN A 237 7.19 12.77 -9.59
N GLY A 238 6.05 12.92 -8.92
CA GLY A 238 5.95 13.66 -7.67
C GLY A 238 5.37 12.83 -6.56
N VAL A 239 5.58 11.50 -6.61
CA VAL A 239 5.56 10.69 -5.40
C VAL A 239 6.41 9.43 -5.56
N SER A 240 7.26 9.18 -4.57
CA SER A 240 7.65 7.82 -4.16
C SER A 240 6.52 6.78 -4.27
N PRO A 241 6.91 5.53 -4.55
CA PRO A 241 7.54 5.03 -5.77
C PRO A 241 6.53 4.85 -6.90
#